data_AF-U9TTG9-F1
#
_entry.id   AF-U9TTG9-F1
#
_cell.length_a   1.000
_cell.length_b   1.000
_cell.length_c   1.000
_cell.angle_alpha   90.00
_cell.angle_beta   90.00
_cell.angle_gamma   90.00
#
_symmetry.space_group_name_H-M   'P 1'
#
loop_
_entity.id
_entity.type
_entity.pdbx_description
1 polymer ?
#
loop_
_entity_poly.entity_id
_entity_poly.type
_entity_poly.pdbx_seq_one_letter_code
_entity_poly.pdbx_strand_id
1 'polypeptide(L)' 'MINALLKDELYINITFVRNLNEYRSRGLIPKLPKSFKSYDDYTKSEKFQSLTKKKKKIIRRLAEKERND' A
#
# COMPACT_ATOMS: atom_id res chain seq x y z
N MET A 1 17.11 10.32 -3.57
CA MET A 1 17.31 8.94 -4.11
C MET A 1 16.19 7.95 -3.75
N ILE A 2 15.64 7.95 -2.53
CA ILE A 2 14.59 6.99 -2.09
C ILE A 2 13.31 7.05 -2.95
N ASN A 3 12.91 8.24 -3.42
CA ASN A 3 11.71 8.42 -4.25
C ASN A 3 11.81 7.79 -5.66
N ALA A 4 13.02 7.61 -6.20
CA ALA A 4 13.21 7.00 -7.52
C ALA A 4 13.10 5.48 -7.44
N LEU A 5 13.78 4.87 -6.45
CA LEU A 5 13.70 3.44 -6.14
C LEU A 5 12.26 2.97 -5.87
N LEU A 6 11.50 3.75 -5.10
CA LEU A 6 10.07 3.49 -4.87
C LEU A 6 9.22 3.49 -6.15
N LYS A 7 9.57 4.37 -7.09
CA LYS A 7 8.81 4.56 -8.32
C LYS A 7 9.05 3.38 -9.26
N ASP A 8 10.29 2.90 -9.32
CA ASP A 8 10.67 1.72 -10.11
C ASP A 8 10.19 0.42 -9.47
N GLU A 9 10.22 0.26 -8.15
CA GLU A 9 9.70 -0.95 -7.48
C GLU A 9 8.17 -1.04 -7.50
N LEU A 10 7.44 0.09 -7.50
CA LEU A 10 6.00 0.11 -7.76
C LEU A 10 5.66 -0.14 -9.24
N TYR A 11 6.64 -0.06 -10.14
CA TYR A 11 6.49 -0.29 -11.57
C TYR A 11 6.87 -1.73 -11.95
N ILE A 12 7.85 -2.33 -11.26
CA ILE A 12 8.32 -3.70 -11.46
C ILE A 12 7.52 -4.64 -10.54
N ASN A 13 6.46 -5.21 -11.11
CA ASN A 13 5.41 -6.04 -10.51
C ASN A 13 5.86 -7.32 -9.73
N ILE A 14 7.16 -7.59 -9.56
CA ILE A 14 7.67 -8.89 -9.05
C ILE A 14 8.46 -8.76 -7.73
N THR A 15 9.24 -7.68 -7.52
CA THR A 15 10.06 -7.51 -6.30
C THR A 15 9.25 -6.98 -5.11
N PHE A 16 8.19 -6.21 -5.40
CA PHE A 16 7.33 -5.56 -4.40
C PHE A 16 6.63 -6.55 -3.43
N VAL A 17 6.40 -7.79 -3.85
CA VAL A 17 5.66 -8.80 -3.09
C VAL A 17 6.48 -9.36 -1.92
N ARG A 18 7.82 -9.41 -2.05
CA ARG A 18 8.63 -10.22 -1.14
C ARG A 18 8.75 -9.68 0.28
N ASN A 19 8.40 -8.43 0.57
CA ASN A 19 8.42 -7.97 1.95
C ASN A 19 7.56 -6.72 2.24
N LEU A 20 6.23 -6.85 2.17
CA LEU A 20 5.29 -5.78 2.61
C LEU A 20 5.61 -5.25 4.02
N ASN A 21 6.13 -6.10 4.91
CA ASN A 21 6.53 -5.71 6.26
C ASN A 21 7.77 -4.82 6.28
N GLU A 22 8.74 -5.06 5.40
CA GLU A 22 9.90 -4.20 5.22
C GLU A 22 9.50 -2.86 4.60
N TYR A 23 8.64 -2.85 3.58
CA TYR A 23 8.11 -1.61 3.00
C TYR A 23 7.35 -0.76 4.01
N ARG A 24 6.55 -1.39 4.87
CA ARG A 24 5.87 -0.72 5.99
C ARG A 24 6.86 -0.16 7.02
N SER A 25 7.91 -0.93 7.34
CA SER A 25 8.93 -0.54 8.32
C SER A 25 9.78 0.64 7.83
N ARG A 26 10.07 0.68 6.52
CA ARG A 26 10.78 1.77 5.86
C ARG A 26 9.89 3.00 5.54
N GLY A 27 8.61 2.97 5.88
CA GLY A 27 7.67 4.07 5.61
C GLY A 27 7.32 4.25 4.13
N LEU A 28 7.59 3.24 3.31
CA LEU A 28 7.44 3.26 1.85
C LEU A 28 5.98 3.04 1.41
N ILE A 29 5.21 2.30 2.22
CA ILE A 29 3.76 2.14 2.07
C ILE A 29 3.03 2.51 3.36
N PRO A 30 1.78 2.99 3.28
CA PRO A 30 0.96 3.25 4.46
C PRO A 30 0.77 1.97 5.29
N LYS A 31 1.02 2.07 6.61
CA LYS A 31 0.66 1.00 7.55
C LYS A 31 -0.87 0.82 7.53
N LEU A 32 -1.31 -0.44 7.57
CA LEU A 32 -2.71 -0.77 7.77
C LEU A 32 -3.10 -0.32 9.20
N PRO A 33 -4.14 0.51 9.37
CA PRO A 33 -4.57 0.89 10.71
C PRO A 33 -5.09 -0.34 11.47
N LYS A 34 -4.80 -0.42 12.77
CA LYS A 34 -5.15 -1.59 13.62
C LYS A 34 -6.63 -1.99 13.61
N SER A 35 -7.52 -1.06 13.25
CA SER A 35 -8.96 -1.29 13.17
C SER A 35 -9.41 -2.03 11.91
N PHE A 36 -8.52 -2.31 10.96
CA PHE A 36 -8.85 -2.96 9.69
C PHE A 36 -8.07 -4.26 9.53
N LYS A 37 -8.73 -5.27 8.95
CA LYS A 37 -8.14 -6.61 8.78
C LYS A 37 -7.32 -6.74 7.50
N SER A 38 -7.63 -5.94 6.49
CA SER A 38 -6.95 -5.94 5.19
C SER A 38 -6.97 -4.53 4.57
N TYR A 39 -6.13 -4.28 3.57
CA TYR A 39 -6.21 -3.04 2.81
C TYR A 39 -7.53 -2.95 2.03
N ASP A 40 -8.09 -4.06 1.55
CA ASP A 40 -9.44 -4.08 0.96
C ASP A 40 -10.51 -3.56 1.92
N ASP A 41 -10.53 -4.05 3.15
CA ASP A 41 -11.43 -3.58 4.21
C ASP A 41 -11.20 -2.09 4.51
N TYR A 42 -9.93 -1.68 4.59
CA TYR A 42 -9.60 -0.28 4.82
C TYR A 42 -10.12 0.66 3.72
N THR A 43 -10.12 0.24 2.45
CA THR A 43 -10.62 1.08 1.33
C THR A 43 -12.10 1.45 1.44
N LYS A 44 -12.88 0.68 2.22
CA LYS A 44 -14.32 0.90 2.41
C LYS A 44 -14.63 1.92 3.52
N SER A 45 -13.60 2.35 4.27
CA SER A 45 -13.78 3.23 5.43
C SER A 45 -13.78 4.73 5.10
N GLU A 46 -14.43 5.54 5.94
CA GLU A 46 -14.34 7.01 5.89
C GLU A 46 -12.91 7.51 6.12
N LYS A 47 -12.14 6.81 6.97
CA LYS A 47 -10.71 7.08 7.21
C LYS A 47 -9.87 6.93 5.94
N PHE A 48 -10.27 6.08 5.01
CA PHE A 48 -9.64 6.02 3.70
C PHE A 48 -10.07 7.22 2.84
N GLN A 49 -11.33 7.65 2.93
CA GLN A 49 -11.82 8.78 2.15
C GLN A 49 -11.16 10.12 2.51
N SER A 50 -10.70 10.29 3.75
CA SER A 50 -9.95 11.48 4.17
C SER A 50 -8.49 11.52 3.69
N LEU A 51 -7.98 10.44 3.07
CA LEU A 51 -6.60 10.39 2.61
C LEU A 51 -6.34 11.22 1.35
N THR A 52 -5.08 11.65 1.18
CA THR A 52 -4.61 12.28 -0.06
C THR A 52 -4.72 11.31 -1.25
N LYS A 53 -4.93 11.85 -2.47
CA LYS A 53 -5.02 11.07 -3.72
C LYS A 53 -3.85 10.08 -3.88
N LYS A 54 -2.62 10.51 -3.54
CA LYS A 54 -1.41 9.66 -3.59
C LYS A 54 -1.52 8.45 -2.66
N LYS A 55 -1.92 8.65 -1.40
CA LYS A 55 -2.10 7.55 -0.43
C LYS A 55 -3.22 6.60 -0.86
N LYS A 56 -4.36 7.14 -1.34
CA LYS A 56 -5.47 6.34 -1.87
C LYS A 56 -5.03 5.41 -3.01
N LYS A 57 -4.22 5.90 -3.95
CA LYS A 57 -3.69 5.10 -5.07
C LYS A 57 -2.84 3.92 -4.60
N ILE A 58 -1.96 4.13 -3.62
CA ILE A 58 -1.11 3.07 -3.08
C ILE A 58 -1.96 2.01 -2.36
N ILE A 59 -2.90 2.43 -1.51
CA ILE A 59 -3.76 1.51 -0.76
C ILE A 59 -4.68 0.70 -1.68
N ARG A 60 -5.21 1.29 -2.76
CA ARG A 60 -6.00 0.54 -3.76
C ARG A 60 -5.20 -0.55 -4.45
N ARG A 61 -3.96 -0.27 -4.84
CA ARG A 61 -3.06 -1.28 -5.42
C ARG A 61 -2.78 -2.42 -4.45
N LEU A 62 -2.59 -2.10 -3.16
CA LEU A 62 -2.40 -3.11 -2.11
C LEU A 62 -3.66 -3.97 -1.94
N ALA A 63 -4.84 -3.34 -1.89
CA ALA A 63 -6.13 -4.04 -1.82
C ALA A 63 -6.40 -4.93 -3.05
N GLU A 64 -6.07 -4.45 -4.25
CA GLU A 64 -6.19 -5.24 -5.48
C GLU A 64 -5.29 -6.46 -5.46
N LYS A 65 -4.07 -6.36 -4.93
CA LYS A 65 -3.17 -7.51 -4.78
C LYS A 65 -3.69 -8.51 -3.75
N GLU A 66 -4.14 -8.06 -2.58
CA GLU A 66 -4.75 -8.93 -1.55
C GLU A 66 -5.96 -9.74 -2.06
N ARG A 67 -6.69 -9.24 -3.06
CA ARG A 67 -7.82 -9.97 -3.66
C ARG A 67 -7.42 -10.99 -4.72
N ASN A 68 -6.20 -10.89 -5.25
CA ASN A 68 -5.68 -11.77 -6.30
C ASN A 68 -4.64 -12.79 -5.78
N ASP A 69 -4.23 -12.67 -4.51
CA ASP A 69 -3.50 -13.70 -3.75
C ASP A 69 -4.49 -14.68 -3.10
#